data_AF-A0A1B8DPF4-F1
#
_entry.id   AF-A0A1B8DPF4-F1
#
_cell.length_a   1.000
_cell.length_b   1.000
_cell.length_c   1.000
_cell.angle_alpha   90.00
_cell.angle_beta   90.00
_cell.angle_gamma   90.00
#
_symmetry.space_group_name_H-M   'P 1'
#
loop_
_entity.id
_entity.type
_entity.pdbx_description
1 polymer ?
#
loop_
_entity_poly.entity_id
_entity_poly.type
_entity_poly.pdbx_seq_one_letter_code
_entity_poly.pdbx_strand_id
1 'polypeptide(L)'
;MRHDEYGGTPDKRARVVLEIIRQTRAVVPKTFCIGVKLNSADHNASDFEDTMRQIELFAEIGVDFLEISGGTFENPTMMGRGLRDEMGNERNGRALSREGFFLDFATEARKRFPELILMLTGGFRSRKGAEAALQSGACDLVGIGRAAVVRPNLSQLMLENMYSDEEASVY
;
A
#
# COMPACT_ATOMS: atom_id res chain seq x y z
N MET A 1 22.14 13.66 4.41
CA MET A 1 20.99 14.40 3.84
C MET A 1 21.46 15.20 2.63
N ARG A 2 20.66 15.28 1.56
CA ARG A 2 20.97 16.12 0.39
C ARG A 2 20.62 17.59 0.68
N HIS A 3 21.40 18.52 0.15
CA HIS A 3 21.18 19.97 0.31
C HIS A 3 20.85 20.68 -1.01
N ASP A 4 20.68 19.93 -2.10
CA ASP A 4 20.32 20.45 -3.41
C ASP A 4 18.80 20.49 -3.62
N GLU A 5 18.36 20.61 -4.87
CA GLU A 5 16.95 20.69 -5.24
C GLU A 5 16.16 19.39 -5.01
N TYR A 6 16.83 18.28 -4.65
CA TYR A 6 16.23 16.97 -4.38
C TYR A 6 16.25 16.59 -2.89
N GLY A 7 16.53 17.54 -1.98
CA GLY A 7 16.64 17.28 -0.54
C GLY A 7 16.00 18.36 0.34
N GLY A 8 15.86 18.06 1.64
CA GLY A 8 15.26 18.97 2.61
C GLY A 8 13.75 18.79 2.71
N THR A 9 12.97 19.61 2.01
CA THR A 9 11.49 19.65 2.13
C THR A 9 10.81 18.45 1.46
N PRO A 10 9.59 18.06 1.89
CA PRO A 10 8.83 16.96 1.27
C PRO A 10 8.68 17.13 -0.25
N ASP A 11 8.39 18.35 -0.74
CA ASP A 11 8.29 18.68 -2.16
C ASP A 11 9.58 18.40 -2.93
N LYS A 12 10.73 18.83 -2.39
CA LYS A 12 12.04 18.58 -3.01
C LYS A 12 12.37 17.10 -3.03
N ARG A 13 12.01 16.36 -1.97
CA ARG A 13 12.24 14.91 -1.91
C ARG A 13 11.34 14.14 -2.88
N ALA A 14 10.12 14.60 -3.14
CA ALA A 14 9.23 14.01 -4.14
C ALA A 14 9.62 14.36 -5.59
N ARG A 15 10.43 15.41 -5.79
CA ARG A 15 10.77 15.94 -7.12
C ARG A 15 11.22 14.87 -8.12
N VAL A 16 12.10 13.96 -7.70
CA VAL A 16 12.59 12.88 -8.57
C VAL A 16 11.45 12.00 -9.10
N VAL A 17 10.48 11.68 -8.25
CA VAL A 17 9.30 10.86 -8.62
C VAL A 17 8.39 11.65 -9.54
N LEU A 18 8.16 12.94 -9.25
CA LEU A 18 7.33 13.82 -10.10
C LEU A 18 7.93 13.99 -11.50
N GLU A 19 9.25 14.15 -11.60
CA GLU A 19 9.95 14.22 -12.88
C GLU A 19 9.83 12.92 -13.66
N ILE A 20 9.98 11.76 -13.00
CA ILE A 20 9.76 10.44 -13.63
C ILE A 20 8.34 10.31 -14.18
N ILE A 21 7.32 10.65 -13.38
CA ILE A 21 5.91 10.59 -13.80
C ILE A 21 5.68 11.51 -15.00
N ARG A 22 6.16 12.75 -14.93
CA ARG A 22 6.02 13.73 -16.02
C ARG A 22 6.67 13.25 -17.32
N GLN A 23 7.91 12.76 -17.25
CA GLN A 23 8.62 12.28 -18.44
C GLN A 23 7.99 11.02 -19.01
N THR A 24 7.52 10.11 -18.14
CA THR A 24 6.76 8.93 -18.57
C THR A 24 5.48 9.35 -19.29
N ARG A 25 4.70 10.25 -18.70
CA ARG A 25 3.44 10.74 -19.28
C ARG A 25 3.64 11.46 -20.62
N ALA A 26 4.80 12.08 -20.84
CA ALA A 26 5.14 12.73 -22.10
C ALA A 26 5.36 11.77 -23.27
N VAL A 27 5.66 10.49 -23.00
CA VAL A 27 6.02 9.50 -24.04
C VAL A 27 5.04 8.32 -24.17
N VAL A 28 4.10 8.19 -23.24
CA VAL A 28 3.05 7.14 -23.27
C VAL A 28 1.70 7.71 -23.69
N PRO A 29 0.80 6.91 -24.29
CA PRO A 29 -0.56 7.36 -24.57
C PRO A 29 -1.33 7.68 -23.28
N LYS A 30 -2.38 8.49 -23.38
CA LYS A 30 -3.26 8.83 -22.23
C LYS A 30 -3.90 7.60 -21.56
N THR A 31 -4.05 6.51 -22.32
CA THR A 31 -4.61 5.23 -21.82
C THR A 31 -3.61 4.38 -21.05
N PHE A 32 -2.34 4.79 -20.98
CA PHE A 32 -1.32 4.08 -20.21
C PHE A 32 -1.48 4.40 -18.72
N CYS A 33 -1.60 3.37 -17.88
CA CYS A 33 -1.76 3.51 -16.45
C CYS A 33 -0.41 3.77 -15.75
N ILE A 34 -0.33 4.79 -14.90
CA ILE A 34 0.81 5.14 -14.07
C ILE A 34 0.35 5.17 -12.62
N GLY A 35 0.75 4.15 -11.85
CA GLY A 35 0.55 4.13 -10.40
C GLY A 35 1.84 4.43 -9.64
N VAL A 36 1.73 4.91 -8.41
CA VAL A 36 2.85 5.05 -7.48
C VAL A 36 2.67 4.06 -6.34
N LYS A 37 3.72 3.28 -6.05
CA LYS A 37 3.77 2.42 -4.88
C LYS A 37 4.55 3.09 -3.77
N LEU A 38 3.89 3.31 -2.64
CA LEU A 38 4.42 3.98 -1.46
C LEU A 38 4.52 2.98 -0.30
N ASN A 39 5.62 3.06 0.44
CA ASN A 39 5.80 2.34 1.69
C ASN A 39 5.32 3.23 2.84
N SER A 40 4.32 2.79 3.61
CA SER A 40 3.76 3.51 4.74
C SER A 40 4.44 3.20 6.08
N ALA A 41 5.37 2.23 6.13
CA ALA A 41 6.00 1.76 7.36
C ALA A 41 7.27 2.54 7.75
N ASP A 42 7.75 3.45 6.90
CA ASP A 42 9.01 4.19 7.13
C ASP A 42 8.80 5.54 7.84
N HIS A 43 7.57 5.81 8.32
CA HIS A 43 7.22 7.11 8.86
C HIS A 43 7.24 7.12 10.39
N ASN A 44 8.08 7.96 10.98
CA ASN A 44 7.85 8.45 12.33
C ASN A 44 6.71 9.48 12.30
N ALA A 45 6.16 9.88 13.45
CA ALA A 45 5.09 10.88 13.51
C ALA A 45 5.46 12.21 12.82
N SER A 46 6.76 12.57 12.77
CA SER A 46 7.28 13.73 12.04
C SER A 46 7.22 13.59 10.52
N ASP A 47 7.19 12.37 9.99
CA ASP A 47 7.26 12.08 8.55
C ASP A 47 5.87 11.87 7.93
N PHE A 48 4.82 11.76 8.75
CA PHE A 48 3.46 11.50 8.28
C PHE A 48 2.91 12.65 7.43
N GLU A 49 2.98 13.89 7.92
CA GLU A 49 2.50 15.06 7.18
C GLU A 49 3.34 15.32 5.93
N ASP A 50 4.66 15.10 6.02
CA ASP A 50 5.54 15.15 4.86
C ASP A 50 5.10 14.14 3.79
N THR A 51 4.69 12.95 4.20
CA THR A 51 4.19 11.91 3.29
C THR A 51 2.84 12.26 2.70
N MET A 52 1.92 12.80 3.49
CA MET A 52 0.64 13.30 2.98
C MET A 52 0.85 14.44 1.96
N ARG A 53 1.82 15.33 2.20
CA ARG A 53 2.21 16.34 1.21
C ARG A 53 2.76 15.72 -0.08
N GLN A 54 3.51 14.63 0.01
CA GLN A 54 3.98 13.92 -1.18
C GLN A 54 2.85 13.20 -1.93
N ILE A 55 1.90 12.60 -1.22
CA ILE A 55 0.71 12.00 -1.83
C ILE A 55 -0.13 13.08 -2.54
N GLU A 56 -0.29 14.26 -1.94
CA GLU A 56 -0.94 15.39 -2.57
C GLU A 56 -0.27 15.75 -3.91
N LEU A 57 1.06 15.86 -3.94
CA LEU A 57 1.81 16.12 -5.17
C LEU A 57 1.63 15.00 -6.22
N PHE A 58 1.51 13.74 -5.80
CA PHE A 58 1.22 12.62 -6.69
C PHE A 58 -0.20 12.66 -7.25
N ALA A 59 -1.18 13.06 -6.43
CA ALA A 59 -2.55 13.28 -6.89
C ALA A 59 -2.63 14.46 -7.88
N GLU A 60 -1.99 15.58 -7.57
CA GLU A 60 -1.95 16.78 -8.42
C GLU A 60 -1.34 16.53 -9.80
N ILE A 61 -0.27 15.73 -9.88
CA ILE A 61 0.37 15.38 -11.17
C ILE A 61 -0.46 14.36 -11.99
N GLY A 62 -1.48 13.75 -11.38
CA GLY A 62 -2.43 12.85 -12.05
C GLY A 62 -1.94 11.42 -12.19
N VAL A 63 -1.47 10.80 -11.09
CA VAL A 63 -1.32 9.33 -11.04
C VAL A 63 -2.67 8.65 -11.10
N ASP A 64 -2.73 7.48 -11.74
CA ASP A 64 -3.97 6.72 -11.94
C ASP A 64 -4.38 5.96 -10.67
N PHE A 65 -3.42 5.58 -9.82
CA PHE A 65 -3.67 5.03 -8.47
C PHE A 65 -2.45 5.16 -7.57
N LEU A 66 -2.66 5.09 -6.26
CA LEU A 66 -1.62 4.97 -5.25
C LEU A 66 -1.71 3.58 -4.58
N GLU A 67 -0.65 2.79 -4.67
CA GLU A 67 -0.51 1.55 -3.92
C GLU A 67 0.16 1.82 -2.57
N ILE A 68 -0.56 1.56 -1.49
CA ILE A 68 -0.07 1.62 -0.12
C ILE A 68 0.37 0.22 0.29
N SER A 69 1.63 0.12 0.70
CA SER A 69 2.24 -1.10 1.22
C SER A 69 3.07 -0.80 2.46
N GLY A 70 3.51 -1.81 3.19
CA GLY A 70 4.43 -1.63 4.32
C GLY A 70 5.74 -2.38 4.17
N GLY A 71 6.65 -2.13 5.10
CA GLY A 71 7.88 -2.88 5.41
C GLY A 71 9.07 -2.64 4.47
N THR A 72 10.27 -2.74 5.02
CA THR A 72 11.55 -2.57 4.30
C THR A 72 12.36 -3.86 4.30
N PHE A 73 13.38 -3.96 3.45
CA PHE A 73 14.32 -5.08 3.54
C PHE A 73 15.18 -5.05 4.82
N GLU A 74 15.34 -3.85 5.40
CA GLU A 74 16.09 -3.59 6.63
C GLU A 74 15.22 -3.84 7.89
N ASN A 75 13.91 -3.59 7.81
CA ASN A 75 12.91 -4.05 8.77
C ASN A 75 11.80 -4.82 8.03
N PRO A 76 11.95 -6.15 7.85
CA PRO A 76 11.07 -6.94 7.01
C PRO A 76 9.80 -7.32 7.78
N THR A 77 9.05 -6.32 8.22
CA THR A 77 7.66 -6.43 8.68
C THR A 77 6.82 -7.17 7.65
N MET A 78 7.11 -7.01 6.34
CA MET A 78 6.51 -7.79 5.24
C MET A 78 6.84 -9.28 5.24
N MET A 79 8.04 -9.65 5.68
CA MET A 79 8.45 -11.07 5.81
C MET A 79 8.14 -11.64 7.20
N GLY A 80 7.55 -10.86 8.11
CA GLY A 80 7.22 -11.29 9.46
C GLY A 80 8.43 -11.53 10.38
N ARG A 81 9.63 -11.05 10.01
CA ARG A 81 10.86 -11.24 10.80
C ARG A 81 11.30 -10.02 11.61
N GLY A 82 10.91 -8.81 11.22
CA GLY A 82 11.37 -7.56 11.85
C GLY A 82 10.77 -7.22 13.23
N LEU A 83 9.83 -8.02 13.76
CA LEU A 83 9.14 -7.77 15.04
C LEU A 83 9.44 -8.81 16.11
N ARG A 84 10.60 -9.48 16.05
CA ARG A 84 11.06 -10.28 17.21
C ARG A 84 11.64 -9.41 18.33
N ASP A 85 12.14 -8.22 18.00
CA ASP A 85 12.91 -7.41 18.96
C ASP A 85 12.12 -6.24 19.58
N GLU A 86 11.00 -5.79 18.99
CA GLU A 86 10.27 -4.61 19.49
C GLU A 86 8.94 -4.91 20.23
N MET A 87 8.43 -6.15 20.19
CA MET A 87 7.18 -6.48 20.88
C MET A 87 7.31 -7.79 21.63
N GLY A 88 7.42 -7.68 22.95
CA GLY A 88 7.40 -8.78 23.89
C GLY A 88 6.27 -9.77 23.62
N ASN A 89 6.67 -11.02 23.40
CA ASN A 89 6.03 -12.28 23.71
C ASN A 89 4.49 -12.37 23.96
N GLU A 90 3.64 -11.78 23.12
CA GLU A 90 2.19 -12.06 23.15
C GLU A 90 1.73 -12.77 21.87
N ARG A 91 1.38 -14.05 22.02
CA ARG A 91 1.18 -15.00 20.92
C ARG A 91 -0.23 -15.02 20.32
N ASN A 92 -1.16 -14.18 20.74
CA ASN A 92 -2.57 -14.21 20.30
C ASN A 92 -2.99 -12.87 19.65
N GLY A 93 -3.00 -12.79 18.31
CA GLY A 93 -3.51 -11.61 17.58
C GLY A 93 -2.70 -11.10 16.38
N ARG A 94 -1.59 -11.77 16.04
CA ARG A 94 -0.53 -11.29 15.11
C ARG A 94 -0.92 -11.02 13.64
N ALA A 95 -2.10 -11.43 13.17
CA ALA A 95 -2.53 -11.16 11.79
C ALA A 95 -3.35 -9.86 11.69
N LEU A 96 -4.29 -9.68 12.61
CA LEU A 96 -5.19 -8.52 12.69
C LEU A 96 -4.43 -7.20 12.95
N SER A 97 -3.35 -7.24 13.74
CA SER A 97 -2.56 -6.03 14.03
C SER A 97 -1.72 -5.50 12.85
N ARG A 98 -1.36 -6.36 11.89
CA ARG A 98 -0.59 -5.97 10.69
C ARG A 98 -1.47 -5.37 9.60
N GLU A 99 -2.69 -5.89 9.46
CA GLU A 99 -3.70 -5.33 8.56
C GLU A 99 -4.17 -3.96 9.08
N GLY A 100 -4.28 -3.78 10.40
CA GLY A 100 -4.70 -2.53 11.03
C GLY A 100 -3.82 -1.32 10.69
N PHE A 101 -2.49 -1.45 10.73
CA PHE A 101 -1.60 -0.29 10.48
C PHE A 101 -1.72 0.26 9.05
N PHE A 102 -1.79 -0.60 8.03
CA PHE A 102 -1.95 -0.15 6.65
C PHE A 102 -3.35 0.40 6.39
N LEU A 103 -4.35 -0.19 7.04
CA LEU A 103 -5.73 0.24 6.96
C LEU A 103 -5.92 1.64 7.56
N ASP A 104 -5.25 1.95 8.67
CA ASP A 104 -5.29 3.28 9.29
C ASP A 104 -4.67 4.35 8.39
N PHE A 105 -3.49 4.06 7.82
CA PHE A 105 -2.84 4.97 6.86
C PHE A 105 -3.69 5.18 5.61
N ALA A 106 -4.24 4.10 5.04
CA ALA A 106 -5.11 4.18 3.86
C ALA A 106 -6.40 4.94 4.15
N THR A 107 -6.98 4.75 5.34
CA THR A 107 -8.18 5.49 5.78
C THR A 107 -7.88 6.98 5.88
N GLU A 108 -6.72 7.37 6.41
CA GLU A 108 -6.35 8.79 6.51
C GLU A 108 -6.03 9.39 5.13
N ALA A 109 -5.33 8.66 4.26
CA ALA A 109 -5.12 9.08 2.87
C ALA A 109 -6.45 9.26 2.12
N ARG A 110 -7.40 8.33 2.28
CA ARG A 110 -8.75 8.42 1.68
C ARG A 110 -9.49 9.69 2.12
N LYS A 111 -9.42 10.05 3.41
CA LYS A 111 -10.09 11.28 3.89
C LYS A 111 -9.56 12.54 3.23
N ARG A 112 -8.24 12.60 2.98
CA ARG A 112 -7.58 13.78 2.37
C ARG A 112 -7.72 13.79 0.85
N PHE A 113 -7.73 12.62 0.22
CA PHE A 113 -7.72 12.44 -1.23
C PHE A 113 -8.86 11.51 -1.67
N PRO A 114 -10.14 11.96 -1.56
CA PRO A 114 -11.29 11.09 -1.79
C PRO A 114 -11.39 10.54 -3.21
N GLU A 115 -10.87 11.27 -4.20
CA GLU A 115 -10.92 10.88 -5.62
C GLU A 115 -9.72 10.02 -6.07
N LEU A 116 -8.67 9.91 -5.23
CA LEU A 116 -7.48 9.13 -5.58
C LEU A 116 -7.79 7.64 -5.44
N ILE A 117 -7.55 6.85 -6.49
CA ILE A 117 -7.73 5.40 -6.40
C ILE A 117 -6.66 4.82 -5.48
N LEU A 118 -7.07 4.12 -4.43
CA LEU A 118 -6.18 3.54 -3.43
C LEU A 118 -6.14 2.02 -3.57
N MET A 119 -4.93 1.47 -3.70
CA MET A 119 -4.67 0.05 -3.66
C MET A 119 -3.97 -0.32 -2.35
N LEU A 120 -4.49 -1.28 -1.61
CA LEU A 120 -3.88 -1.72 -0.35
C LEU A 120 -3.21 -3.09 -0.53
N THR A 121 -1.92 -3.16 -0.23
CA THR A 121 -1.12 -4.40 -0.32
C THR A 121 -0.45 -4.70 1.02
N GLY A 122 -0.94 -5.71 1.74
CA GLY A 122 -0.58 -5.87 3.15
C GLY A 122 -0.65 -7.29 3.73
N GLY A 123 -0.56 -8.34 2.90
CA GLY A 123 -0.59 -9.71 3.41
C GLY A 123 -1.97 -10.37 3.44
N PHE A 124 -2.92 -9.83 2.68
CA PHE A 124 -4.21 -10.44 2.38
C PHE A 124 -4.05 -11.89 1.90
N ARG A 125 -4.81 -12.76 2.56
CA ARG A 125 -4.75 -14.22 2.38
C ARG A 125 -6.13 -14.86 2.25
N SER A 126 -7.20 -14.14 2.52
CA SER A 126 -8.56 -14.67 2.49
C SER A 126 -9.51 -13.72 1.77
N ARG A 127 -10.59 -14.28 1.20
CA ARG A 127 -11.68 -13.50 0.58
C ARG A 127 -12.28 -12.54 1.60
N LYS A 128 -12.61 -13.03 2.80
CA LYS A 128 -13.18 -12.22 3.89
C LYS A 128 -12.30 -11.02 4.24
N GLY A 129 -10.99 -11.20 4.32
CA GLY A 129 -10.07 -10.10 4.66
C GLY A 129 -10.00 -9.04 3.56
N ALA A 130 -9.92 -9.47 2.29
CA ALA A 130 -9.93 -8.56 1.15
C ALA A 130 -11.27 -7.80 1.04
N GLU A 131 -12.39 -8.51 1.16
CA GLU A 131 -13.73 -7.94 1.10
C GLU A 131 -13.97 -6.93 2.23
N ALA A 132 -13.56 -7.24 3.45
CA ALA A 132 -13.68 -6.31 4.58
C ALA A 132 -12.90 -5.01 4.35
N ALA A 133 -11.70 -5.09 3.76
CA ALA A 133 -10.92 -3.89 3.42
C ALA A 133 -11.62 -3.03 2.37
N LEU A 134 -12.18 -3.65 1.32
CA LEU A 134 -12.96 -2.95 0.30
C LEU A 134 -14.23 -2.31 0.89
N GLN A 135 -15.03 -3.07 1.65
CA GLN A 135 -16.28 -2.61 2.24
C GLN A 135 -16.10 -1.49 3.28
N SER A 136 -14.94 -1.43 3.93
CA SER A 136 -14.61 -0.32 4.84
C SER A 136 -14.41 1.03 4.14
N GLY A 137 -14.25 1.04 2.81
CA GLY A 137 -13.96 2.26 2.03
C GLY A 137 -12.51 2.74 2.13
N ALA A 138 -11.64 2.02 2.84
CA ALA A 138 -10.24 2.38 2.99
C ALA A 138 -9.42 2.21 1.70
N CYS A 139 -9.85 1.35 0.78
CA CYS A 139 -9.22 1.13 -0.52
C CYS A 139 -10.23 0.72 -1.58
N ASP A 140 -9.89 0.94 -2.85
CA ASP A 140 -10.68 0.51 -4.01
C ASP A 140 -10.15 -0.80 -4.59
N LEU A 141 -8.88 -1.10 -4.34
CA LEU A 141 -8.17 -2.26 -4.88
C LEU A 141 -7.41 -2.97 -3.76
N VAL A 142 -7.36 -4.30 -3.83
CA VAL A 142 -6.53 -5.12 -2.95
C VAL A 142 -5.40 -5.76 -3.75
N GLY A 143 -4.16 -5.53 -3.32
CA GLY A 143 -2.98 -6.15 -3.89
C GLY A 143 -2.62 -7.47 -3.22
N ILE A 144 -2.40 -8.49 -4.05
CA ILE A 144 -2.04 -9.83 -3.59
C ILE A 144 -0.75 -10.31 -4.25
N GLY A 145 0.28 -10.51 -3.44
CA GLY A 145 1.57 -11.06 -3.88
C GLY A 145 1.71 -12.55 -3.57
N ARG A 146 2.16 -12.88 -2.35
CA ARG A 146 2.53 -14.25 -1.95
C ARG A 146 1.45 -15.31 -2.21
N ALA A 147 0.19 -15.02 -1.90
CA ALA A 147 -0.90 -15.98 -2.10
C ALA A 147 -1.10 -16.33 -3.59
N ALA A 148 -0.88 -15.36 -4.49
CA ALA A 148 -1.01 -15.59 -5.94
C ALA A 148 0.11 -16.49 -6.49
N VAL A 149 1.28 -16.51 -5.85
CA VAL A 149 2.37 -17.43 -6.19
C VAL A 149 2.03 -18.87 -5.78
N VAL A 150 1.46 -19.05 -4.59
CA VAL A 150 1.12 -20.38 -4.05
C VAL A 150 -0.11 -20.98 -4.72
N ARG A 151 -1.07 -20.13 -5.13
CA ARG A 151 -2.33 -20.55 -5.75
C ARG A 151 -2.48 -19.88 -7.11
N PRO A 152 -2.09 -20.53 -8.22
CA PRO A 152 -2.26 -19.97 -9.56
C PRO A 152 -3.72 -19.68 -9.93
N ASN A 153 -4.68 -20.41 -9.33
CA ASN A 153 -6.12 -20.19 -9.49
C ASN A 153 -6.73 -19.25 -8.43
N LEU A 154 -5.91 -18.40 -7.79
CA LEU A 154 -6.35 -17.53 -6.70
C LEU A 154 -7.53 -16.63 -7.09
N SER A 155 -7.55 -16.10 -8.30
CA SER A 155 -8.65 -15.23 -8.75
C SER A 155 -9.99 -15.96 -8.73
N GLN A 156 -10.05 -17.19 -9.25
CA GLN A 156 -11.24 -18.03 -9.19
C GLN A 156 -11.63 -18.33 -7.75
N LEU A 157 -10.63 -18.71 -6.94
CA LEU A 157 -10.82 -18.99 -5.52
C LEU A 157 -11.42 -17.79 -4.77
N MET A 158 -10.98 -16.57 -5.08
CA MET A 158 -11.41 -15.36 -4.39
C MET A 158 -12.72 -14.78 -4.93
N LEU A 159 -13.05 -14.98 -6.21
CA LEU A 159 -14.17 -14.32 -6.87
C LEU A 159 -15.37 -15.23 -7.17
N GLU A 160 -15.17 -16.55 -7.27
CA GLU A 160 -16.23 -17.47 -7.65
C GLU A 160 -16.97 -18.02 -6.42
N ASN A 161 -18.30 -17.96 -6.45
CA ASN A 161 -19.17 -18.43 -5.36
C ASN A 161 -19.21 -19.96 -5.19
N MET A 162 -18.48 -20.71 -6.03
CA MET A 162 -18.38 -22.17 -5.92
C MET A 162 -17.41 -22.63 -4.81
N TYR A 163 -16.57 -21.73 -4.30
CA TYR A 163 -15.68 -21.99 -3.17
C TYR A 163 -16.24 -21.34 -1.90
N SER A 164 -16.20 -22.07 -0.78
CA SER A 164 -16.52 -21.52 0.54
C SER A 164 -15.47 -20.50 0.97
N ASP A 165 -15.82 -19.64 1.94
CA ASP A 165 -14.86 -18.67 2.47
C ASP A 165 -13.69 -19.33 3.20
N GLU A 166 -13.89 -20.53 3.77
CA GLU A 166 -12.82 -21.34 4.37
C GLU A 166 -11.86 -21.87 3.29
N GLU A 167 -12.39 -22.30 2.15
CA GLU A 167 -11.59 -22.74 1.00
C GLU A 167 -10.85 -21.56 0.37
N ALA A 168 -11.47 -20.37 0.38
CA ALA A 168 -10.94 -19.12 -0.12
C ALA A 168 -9.94 -18.44 0.84
N SER A 169 -9.02 -19.25 1.36
CA SER A 169 -7.93 -18.85 2.25
C SER A 169 -6.62 -19.52 1.84
N VAL A 170 -5.52 -18.78 1.90
CA VAL A 170 -4.17 -19.24 1.57
C VAL A 170 -3.26 -19.05 2.78
N TYR A 171 -2.92 -20.16 3.43
CA TYR A 171 -2.06 -20.20 4.62
C TYR A 171 -0.57 -20.10 4.26
#